data_AF-A0A958STP6-F1
#
_entry.id   AF-A0A958STP6-F1
#
_cell.length_a   1.000
_cell.length_b   1.000
_cell.length_c   1.000
_cell.angle_alpha   90.00
_cell.angle_beta   90.00
_cell.angle_gamma   90.00
#
_symmetry.space_group_name_H-M   'P 1'
#
loop_
_entity.id
_entity.type
_entity.pdbx_description
1 polymer ?
#
loop_
_entity_poly.entity_id
_entity_poly.type
_entity_poly.pdbx_seq_one_letter_code
_entity_poly.pdbx_strand_id
1 'polypeptide(L)' 'SLPDADLTEKVVLLVEGEKMKLDKSVFSSLEKYEVPKEILFVPKFSETFTGKVQRKETVEMLK' A
#
# COMPACT_ATOMS: atom_id res chain seq x y z
N SER A 1 3.35 -6.27 5.52
CA SER A 1 1.98 -6.76 5.71
C SER A 1 1.39 -6.06 6.92
N LEU A 2 0.19 -5.51 6.81
CA LEU A 2 -0.58 -5.01 7.96
C LEU A 2 -1.48 -6.17 8.45
N PRO A 3 -1.59 -6.41 9.77
CA PRO A 3 -2.42 -7.50 10.30
C PRO A 3 -3.92 -7.18 10.18
N ASP A 4 -4.73 -8.17 9.83
CA ASP A 4 -6.20 -8.10 9.73
C ASP A 4 -6.83 -9.19 10.63
N ALA A 5 -8.03 -8.96 11.18
CA ALA A 5 -8.57 -9.80 12.26
C ALA A 5 -9.16 -11.14 11.78
N ASP A 6 -9.60 -11.20 10.51
CA ASP A 6 -10.12 -12.42 9.86
C ASP A 6 -9.11 -13.07 8.89
N LEU A 7 -8.05 -12.34 8.52
CA LEU A 7 -6.94 -12.83 7.69
C LEU A 7 -5.61 -12.44 8.35
N THR A 8 -4.77 -13.42 8.65
CA THR A 8 -3.44 -13.22 9.27
C THR A 8 -2.62 -12.12 8.58
N GLU A 9 -2.74 -12.01 7.24
CA GLU A 9 -2.16 -10.91 6.45
C GLU A 9 -3.08 -10.47 5.30
N LYS A 10 -3.08 -9.17 4.98
CA LYS A 10 -3.74 -8.61 3.78
C LYS A 10 -2.77 -7.91 2.84
N VAL A 11 -3.09 -7.95 1.54
CA VAL A 11 -2.43 -7.15 0.49
C VAL A 11 -2.99 -5.73 0.53
N VAL A 12 -2.10 -4.75 0.66
CA VAL A 12 -2.42 -3.31 0.65
C VAL A 12 -1.56 -2.61 -0.40
N LEU A 13 -2.13 -1.62 -1.07
CA LEU A 13 -1.41 -0.74 -2.00
C LEU A 13 -1.08 0.58 -1.30
N LEU A 14 0.18 0.97 -1.34
CA LEU A 14 0.67 2.26 -0.84
C LEU A 14 1.01 3.16 -2.03
N VAL A 15 0.44 4.35 -2.06
CA VAL A 15 0.67 5.35 -3.10
C VAL A 15 1.26 6.60 -2.46
N GLU A 16 2.38 7.07 -2.99
CA GLU A 16 2.98 8.34 -2.58
C GLU A 16 2.23 9.51 -3.25
N GLY A 17 1.75 10.46 -2.44
CA GLY A 17 1.04 11.65 -2.90
C GLY A 17 -0.31 11.88 -2.21
N GLU A 18 -1.08 12.80 -2.76
CA GLU A 18 -2.41 13.15 -2.24
C GLU A 18 -3.45 12.07 -2.58
N LYS A 19 -4.52 12.02 -1.77
CA LYS A 19 -5.63 11.11 -2.00
C LYS A 19 -6.27 11.39 -3.36
N MET A 20 -6.28 10.39 -4.22
CA MET A 20 -6.96 10.45 -5.51
C MET A 20 -7.94 9.28 -5.68
N LYS A 21 -8.92 9.47 -6.56
CA LYS A 21 -9.79 8.37 -6.98
C LYS A 21 -9.02 7.46 -7.93
N LEU A 22 -8.88 6.20 -7.55
CA LEU A 22 -8.31 5.17 -8.40
C LEU A 22 -9.44 4.33 -9.00
N ASP A 23 -9.46 4.20 -10.32
CA ASP A 23 -10.44 3.37 -11.01
C ASP A 23 -10.09 1.88 -10.82
N LYS A 24 -11.08 1.02 -10.55
CA LYS A 24 -10.82 -0.42 -10.33
C LYS A 24 -10.31 -1.13 -11.58
N SER A 25 -10.50 -0.56 -12.76
CA SER A 25 -9.95 -1.08 -14.02
C SER A 25 -8.43 -1.19 -14.03
N VAL A 26 -7.71 -0.44 -13.18
CA VAL A 26 -6.24 -0.57 -13.05
C VAL A 26 -5.82 -1.93 -12.50
N PHE A 27 -6.74 -2.66 -11.87
CA PHE A 27 -6.52 -4.01 -11.34
C PHE A 27 -7.14 -5.10 -12.21
N SER A 28 -7.59 -4.76 -13.43
CA SER A 28 -8.30 -5.70 -14.31
C SER A 28 -7.48 -6.93 -14.73
N SER A 29 -6.15 -6.83 -14.69
CA SER A 29 -5.23 -7.93 -14.97
C SER A 29 -4.82 -8.74 -13.73
N LEU A 30 -5.27 -8.37 -12.54
CA LEU A 30 -4.92 -9.04 -11.28
C LEU A 30 -5.95 -10.11 -10.93
N GLU A 31 -5.49 -11.24 -10.38
CA GLU A 31 -6.40 -12.25 -9.83
C GLU A 31 -7.06 -11.76 -8.54
N LYS A 32 -8.19 -12.38 -8.15
CA LYS A 32 -9.01 -11.98 -6.98
C LYS A 32 -8.20 -11.80 -5.68
N TYR A 33 -7.14 -12.58 -5.50
CA TYR A 33 -6.29 -12.55 -4.30
C TYR A 33 -5.12 -11.56 -4.41
N GLU A 34 -4.81 -11.09 -5.62
CA GLU A 34 -3.78 -10.09 -5.90
C GLU A 34 -4.32 -8.66 -5.84
N VAL A 35 -5.63 -8.50 -6.05
CA VAL A 35 -6.30 -7.19 -5.91
C VAL A 35 -6.10 -6.68 -4.48
N PRO A 36 -5.49 -5.50 -4.29
CA PRO A 36 -5.27 -4.94 -2.96
C PRO A 36 -6.60 -4.71 -2.25
N LYS A 37 -6.68 -5.16 -0.99
CA LYS A 37 -7.87 -4.99 -0.15
C LYS A 37 -8.04 -3.57 0.34
N GLU A 38 -6.94 -2.82 0.39
CA GLU A 38 -6.90 -1.45 0.91
C GLU A 38 -5.88 -0.63 0.12
N ILE A 39 -6.22 0.63 -0.15
CA ILE A 39 -5.35 1.59 -0.84
C ILE A 39 -5.10 2.76 0.11
N LEU A 40 -3.84 2.97 0.45
CA LEU A 40 -3.39 3.98 1.39
C LEU A 40 -2.50 4.99 0.68
N PHE A 41 -2.67 6.26 1.04
CA PHE A 41 -1.90 7.37 0.49
C PHE A 41 -1.00 7.93 1.58
N VAL A 42 0.28 8.10 1.26
CA VAL A 42 1.28 8.73 2.13
C VAL A 42 1.88 9.94 1.43
N PRO A 43 2.11 11.08 2.09
CA PRO A 43 2.66 12.26 1.44
C PRO A 43 4.04 12.02 0.83
N LYS A 44 4.84 11.17 1.50
CA LYS A 44 6.17 10.77 1.05
C LYS A 44 6.53 9.38 1.60
N PHE A 45 7.24 8.58 0.81
CA PHE A 45 7.83 7.34 1.31
C PHE A 45 9.02 7.61 2.25
N SER A 46 9.22 6.73 3.24
CA SER A 46 10.50 6.68 3.93
C SER A 46 11.51 6.02 3.00
N GLU A 47 12.65 6.67 2.79
CA GLU A 47 13.70 6.18 1.88
C GLU A 47 15.06 6.15 2.59
N THR A 48 15.94 5.26 2.15
CA THR A 48 17.35 5.29 2.56
C THR A 48 18.07 6.46 1.91
N PHE A 49 19.29 6.77 2.37
CA PHE A 49 20.18 7.74 1.71
C PHE A 49 20.44 7.42 0.23
N THR A 50 20.25 6.17 -0.19
CA THR A 50 20.40 5.71 -1.58
C THR A 50 19.08 5.73 -2.37
N GLY A 51 17.98 6.25 -1.81
CA GLY A 51 16.67 6.34 -2.45
C GLY A 51 15.90 5.02 -2.49
N LYS A 52 16.26 4.02 -1.67
CA LYS A 52 15.49 2.78 -1.57
C LYS A 52 14.33 2.96 -0.60
N VAL A 53 13.12 2.62 -1.03
CA VAL A 53 11.92 2.70 -0.18
C VAL A 53 11.99 1.74 1.01
N GLN A 54 11.87 2.29 2.21
CA GLN A 54 11.79 1.59 3.48
C GLN A 54 10.33 1.23 3.79
N ARG A 55 9.89 0.10 3.23
CA ARG A 55 8.47 -0.33 3.31
C ARG A 55 7.95 -0.46 4.75
N LYS A 56 8.76 -0.97 5.68
CA LYS A 56 8.34 -1.15 7.08
C LYS A 56 8.09 0.19 7.77
N GLU A 57 9.07 1.10 7.69
CA GLU A 57 8.97 2.44 8.25
C GLU A 57 7.81 3.23 7.63
N THR A 58 7.64 3.15 6.31
CA THR A 58 6.53 3.79 5.60
C THR A 58 5.16 3.29 6.10
N VAL A 59 5.05 2.01 6.45
CA VAL A 59 3.82 1.44 7.04
C VAL A 59 3.65 1.86 8.49
N GLU A 60 4.73 2.02 9.25
CA GLU A 60 4.67 2.54 10.63
C GLU A 60 4.24 4.00 10.69
N MET A 61 4.56 4.81 9.67
CA MET A 61 4.09 6.19 9.55
C MET A 61 2.56 6.33 9.39
N LEU A 62 1.86 5.22 9.11
CA LEU A 62 0.40 5.17 8.96
C LEU A 62 -0.33 4.80 10.25
N LYS A 63 0.39 4.47 11.33
CA LYS A 63 -0.18 4.23 12.67
C LYS A 63 -0.29 5.54 13.44
#